data_AF-A0A9E4QY68-F1
#
_entry.id   AF-A0A9E4QY68-F1
#
_cell.length_a   1.000
_cell.length_b   1.000
_cell.length_c   1.000
_cell.angle_alpha   90.00
_cell.angle_beta   90.00
_cell.angle_gamma   90.00
#
_symmetry.space_group_name_H-M   'P 1'
#
loop_
_entity.id
_entity.type
_entity.pdbx_description
1 polymer ?
#
loop_
_entity_poly.entity_id
_entity_poly.type
_entity_poly.pdbx_seq_one_letter_code
_entity_poly.pdbx_strand_id
1 'polypeptide(L)'
;MPRGQDLLDEAISLISGAGQGALADRLTAQRDKFFFKSLAGVPLANKVKKAGQTLNGDGSTANVDAVESLVSEIEDKADAPGTVLT
;
A
#
# COMPACT_ATOMS: atom_id res chain seq x y z
N MET A 1 -3.10 16.86 7.69
CA MET A 1 -3.52 15.51 7.27
C MET A 1 -2.34 14.85 6.59
N PRO A 2 -1.91 13.63 6.99
CA PRO A 2 -0.86 12.90 6.29
C PRO A 2 -1.28 12.67 4.84
N ARG A 3 -0.34 12.80 3.89
CA ARG A 3 -0.62 12.48 2.48
C ARG A 3 -0.72 10.97 2.31
N GLY A 4 -1.46 10.51 1.29
CA GLY A 4 -1.56 9.07 0.97
C GLY A 4 -0.17 8.45 0.74
N GLN A 5 0.77 9.25 0.20
CA GLN A 5 2.17 8.87 0.00
C GLN A 5 2.91 8.61 1.31
N ASP A 6 2.78 9.47 2.32
CA ASP A 6 3.46 9.30 3.61
C ASP A 6 3.03 7.98 4.29
N LEU A 7 1.73 7.68 4.20
CA LEU A 7 1.15 6.45 4.74
C LEU A 7 1.62 5.20 3.98
N LEU A 8 1.79 5.32 2.67
CA LEU A 8 2.35 4.27 1.83
C LEU A 8 3.83 4.03 2.13
N ASP A 9 4.62 5.09 2.32
CA ASP A 9 6.05 4.99 2.66
C ASP A 9 6.23 4.27 4.00
N GLU A 10 5.40 4.59 5.00
CA GLU A 10 5.38 3.85 6.27
C GLU A 10 4.97 2.38 6.08
N ALA A 11 3.95 2.10 5.26
CA ALA A 11 3.52 0.74 4.99
C ALA A 11 4.60 -0.08 4.28
N ILE A 12 5.27 0.51 3.29
CA ILE A 12 6.41 -0.09 2.56
C ILE A 12 7.52 -0.45 3.53
N SER A 13 7.87 0.46 4.46
CA SER A 13 8.90 0.20 5.47
C SER A 13 8.53 -0.97 6.39
N LEU A 14 7.27 -1.06 6.83
CA LEU A 14 6.78 -2.15 7.68
C LEU A 14 6.79 -3.50 6.96
N ILE A 15 6.30 -3.52 5.72
CA ILE A 15 6.19 -4.74 4.89
C ILE A 15 7.59 -5.24 4.51
N SER A 16 8.50 -4.34 4.14
CA SER A 16 9.90 -4.67 3.87
C SER A 16 10.60 -5.19 5.15
N GLY A 17 10.36 -4.55 6.30
CA GLY A 17 10.86 -4.99 7.60
C GLY A 17 10.38 -6.39 8.01
N ALA A 18 9.18 -6.78 7.57
CA ALA A 18 8.62 -8.12 7.78
C ALA A 18 9.13 -9.19 6.79
N GLY A 19 10.10 -8.85 5.92
CA GLY A 19 10.67 -9.76 4.93
C GLY A 19 9.86 -9.89 3.63
N GLN A 20 8.81 -9.08 3.44
CA GLN A 20 7.97 -9.09 2.25
C GLN A 20 8.43 -8.05 1.21
N GLY A 21 9.70 -8.13 0.79
CA GLY A 21 10.32 -7.17 -0.14
C GLY A 21 9.56 -7.02 -1.47
N ALA A 22 9.05 -8.12 -2.04
CA ALA A 22 8.30 -8.08 -3.29
C ALA A 22 6.98 -7.28 -3.20
N LEU A 23 6.27 -7.37 -2.07
CA LEU A 23 5.05 -6.59 -1.83
C LEU A 23 5.37 -5.11 -1.61
N ALA A 24 6.49 -4.83 -0.94
CA ALA A 24 6.98 -3.46 -0.74
C ALA A 24 7.38 -2.79 -2.08
N ASP A 25 8.03 -3.52 -2.98
CA ASP A 25 8.39 -3.02 -4.31
C ASP A 25 7.15 -2.70 -5.16
N ARG A 26 6.15 -3.58 -5.13
CA ARG A 26 4.85 -3.35 -5.79
C ARG A 26 4.20 -2.07 -5.29
N LEU A 27 4.10 -1.86 -3.98
CA LEU A 27 3.55 -0.63 -3.39
C LEU A 27 4.36 0.62 -3.75
N THR A 28 5.69 0.49 -3.82
CA THR A 28 6.58 1.59 -4.22
C THR A 28 6.26 2.09 -5.63
N ALA A 29 5.97 1.17 -6.57
CA ALA A 29 5.55 1.53 -7.92
C ALA A 29 4.20 2.29 -7.96
N GLN A 30 3.35 2.09 -6.96
CA GLN A 30 2.03 2.74 -6.86
C GLN A 30 2.12 4.12 -6.18
N ARG A 31 3.15 4.37 -5.37
CA ARG A 31 3.35 5.61 -4.58
C ARG A 31 3.22 6.90 -5.41
N ASP A 32 3.73 6.90 -6.63
CA ASP A 32 3.77 8.09 -7.48
C ASP A 32 2.50 8.31 -8.31
N LYS A 33 1.54 7.37 -8.25
CA LYS A 33 0.28 7.49 -8.97
C LYS A 33 -0.60 8.59 -8.37
N PHE A 34 -1.36 9.25 -9.24
CA PHE A 34 -2.24 10.37 -8.87
C PHE A 34 -3.23 10.00 -7.77
N PHE A 35 -3.67 8.74 -7.74
CA PHE A 35 -4.55 8.19 -6.71
C PHE A 35 -4.06 8.47 -5.28
N PHE A 36 -2.75 8.35 -5.03
CA PHE A 36 -2.14 8.59 -3.71
C PHE A 36 -1.62 10.01 -3.49
N LYS A 37 -1.49 10.79 -4.57
CA LYS A 37 -1.33 12.25 -4.50
C LYS A 37 -2.63 12.95 -4.12
N SER A 38 -3.78 12.33 -4.45
CA SER A 38 -5.12 12.75 -4.05
C SER A 38 -5.50 12.23 -2.65
N LEU A 39 -6.48 12.87 -2.01
CA LEU A 39 -7.09 12.40 -0.77
C LEU A 39 -7.80 11.04 -0.93
N ALA A 40 -8.09 10.62 -2.17
CA ALA A 40 -8.73 9.34 -2.48
C ALA A 40 -7.90 8.12 -2.06
N GLY A 41 -6.56 8.21 -2.13
CA GLY A 41 -5.66 7.12 -1.76
C GLY A 41 -5.39 6.98 -0.26
N VAL A 42 -5.69 8.01 0.54
CA VAL A 42 -5.48 8.02 2.01
C VAL A 42 -6.15 6.85 2.74
N PRO A 43 -7.44 6.51 2.51
CA PRO A 43 -8.08 5.39 3.20
C PRO A 43 -7.44 4.04 2.88
N LEU A 44 -7.01 3.81 1.62
CA LEU A 44 -6.34 2.57 1.22
C LEU A 44 -4.93 2.49 1.79
N ALA A 45 -4.15 3.57 1.71
CA ALA A 45 -2.83 3.62 2.31
C ALA A 45 -2.88 3.35 3.83
N ASN A 46 -3.90 3.86 4.53
CA ASN A 46 -4.14 3.53 5.94
C ASN A 46 -4.45 2.05 6.19
N LYS A 47 -5.22 1.39 5.31
CA LYS A 47 -5.50 -0.05 5.43
C LYS A 47 -4.21 -0.86 5.27
N VAL A 48 -3.41 -0.55 4.24
CA VAL A 48 -2.14 -1.25 4.01
C VAL A 48 -1.16 -1.03 5.15
N LYS A 49 -1.06 0.20 5.66
CA LYS A 49 -0.25 0.49 6.84
C LYS A 49 -0.65 -0.36 8.04
N LYS A 50 -1.95 -0.47 8.34
CA LYS A 50 -2.45 -1.32 9.43
C LYS A 50 -2.13 -2.80 9.20
N ALA A 51 -2.34 -3.30 7.99
CA ALA A 51 -2.00 -4.67 7.64
C ALA A 51 -0.48 -4.94 7.76
N GLY A 52 0.35 -3.99 7.34
CA GLY A 52 1.80 -4.05 7.51
C GLY A 52 2.24 -4.03 8.97
N GLN A 53 1.56 -3.27 9.85
CA GLN A 53 1.81 -3.32 11.30
C GLN A 53 1.48 -4.69 11.89
N THR A 54 0.34 -5.28 11.50
CA THR A 54 -0.05 -6.62 11.93
C THR A 54 0.95 -7.66 11.44
N LEU A 55 1.34 -7.60 10.16
CA LEU A 55 2.32 -8.49 9.56
C LEU A 55 3.69 -8.39 10.25
N ASN A 56 4.14 -7.18 10.59
CA ASN A 56 5.42 -6.98 11.27
C ASN A 56 5.40 -7.50 12.72
N GLY A 57 4.22 -7.56 13.35
CA GLY A 57 4.04 -8.20 14.66
C GLY A 57 3.80 -9.71 14.60
N ASP A 58 3.24 -10.20 13.48
CA ASP A 58 2.88 -11.59 13.24
C ASP A 58 3.04 -11.92 11.73
N GLY A 59 4.14 -12.60 11.40
CA GLY A 59 4.49 -13.00 10.03
C GLY A 59 3.70 -14.18 9.47
N SER A 60 2.53 -14.52 10.04
CA SER A 60 1.70 -15.62 9.55
C SER A 60 1.27 -15.44 8.09
N THR A 61 1.08 -16.55 7.38
CA THR A 61 0.65 -16.55 5.98
C THR A 61 -0.66 -15.79 5.79
N ALA A 62 -1.59 -15.86 6.75
CA ALA A 62 -2.85 -15.11 6.69
C ALA A 62 -2.64 -13.59 6.64
N ASN A 63 -1.64 -13.06 7.37
CA ASN A 63 -1.32 -11.63 7.34
C ASN A 63 -0.58 -11.24 6.06
N VAL A 64 0.24 -12.14 5.51
CA VAL A 64 0.87 -11.95 4.19
C VAL A 64 -0.22 -11.85 3.11
N ASP A 65 -1.15 -12.81 3.08
CA ASP A 65 -2.26 -12.85 2.11
C ASP A 65 -3.15 -11.60 2.22
N ALA A 66 -3.39 -11.11 3.45
CA ALA A 66 -4.16 -9.89 3.67
C ALA A 66 -3.45 -8.64 3.10
N VAL A 67 -2.12 -8.54 3.27
CA VAL A 67 -1.33 -7.46 2.66
C VAL A 67 -1.35 -7.59 1.14
N GLU A 68 -1.15 -8.78 0.59
CA GLU A 68 -1.14 -9.02 -0.85
C GLU A 68 -2.49 -8.68 -1.52
N SER A 69 -3.61 -9.03 -0.88
CA SER A 69 -4.94 -8.66 -1.34
C SER A 69 -5.12 -7.14 -1.43
N LEU A 70 -4.63 -6.41 -0.42
CA LEU A 70 -4.69 -4.95 -0.41
C LEU A 70 -3.75 -4.32 -1.43
N VAL A 71 -2.57 -4.88 -1.66
CA VAL A 71 -1.63 -4.44 -2.71
C VAL A 71 -2.29 -4.56 -4.08
N SER A 72 -2.95 -5.69 -4.33
CA SER A 72 -3.67 -5.93 -5.59
C SER A 72 -4.87 -4.98 -5.74
N GLU A 73 -5.63 -4.72 -4.67
CA GLU A 73 -6.71 -3.72 -4.68
C GLU A 73 -6.18 -2.30 -5.00
N ILE A 74 -4.99 -1.96 -4.50
CA ILE A 74 -4.31 -0.70 -4.80
C ILE A 74 -3.92 -0.64 -6.28
N GLU A 75 -3.33 -1.70 -6.82
CA GLU A 75 -2.93 -1.76 -8.24
C GLU A 75 -4.15 -1.53 -9.15
N ASP A 76 -5.25 -2.26 -8.91
CA ASP A 76 -6.50 -2.15 -9.67
C ASP A 76 -7.09 -0.73 -9.62
N LYS A 77 -7.08 -0.10 -8.44
CA LYS A 77 -7.66 1.25 -8.26
C LYS A 77 -6.74 2.35 -8.77
N ALA A 78 -5.43 2.15 -8.67
CA ALA A 78 -4.47 3.16 -9.09
C ALA A 78 -4.28 3.14 -10.62
N ASP A 79 -4.47 1.99 -11.28
CA ASP A 79 -4.54 1.85 -12.75
C ASP A 79 -5.92 2.12 -13.36
N ALA A 80 -6.94 2.44 -12.56
CA ALA A 80 -8.25 2.78 -13.09
C ALA A 80 -8.18 4.00 -14.04
N PRO A 81 -8.75 3.96 -15.25
CA PRO A 81 -8.52 4.92 -16.33
C PRO A 81 -8.94 6.38 -16.05
N GLY A 82 -9.53 6.68 -14.88
CA GLY A 82 -9.84 8.04 -14.41
C GLY A 82 -8.77 8.67 -13.50
N THR A 83 -7.68 7.98 -13.17
CA THR A 83 -6.57 8.51 -12.35
C THR A 83 -5.45 9.13 -13.20
N VAL A 84 -5.48 8.95 -14.52
CA VAL A 84 -4.56 9.58 -15.46
C VAL A 84 -5.19 10.90 -15.91
N LEU A 85 -4.76 12.02 -15.32
CA LEU A 85 -5.09 13.33 -15.88
C LEU A 85 -4.33 13.49 -17.20
N THR A 86 -5.07 13.38 -18.31
CA THR A 86 -4.74 14.09 -19.56
C THR A 86 -4.80 15.59 -19.34
#